data_AF-A0A0K8QN26-F1
#
_entry.id   AF-A0A0K8QN26-F1
#
_cell.length_a   1.000
_cell.length_b   1.000
_cell.length_c   1.000
_cell.angle_alpha   90.00
_cell.angle_beta   90.00
_cell.angle_gamma   90.00
#
_symmetry.space_group_name_H-M   'P 1'
#
loop_
_entity.id
_entity.type
_entity.pdbx_description
1 polymer ?
#
loop_
_entity_poly.entity_id
_entity_poly.type
_entity_poly.pdbx_seq_one_letter_code
_entity_poly.pdbx_strand_id
1 'polypeptide(L)'
;MLGYMTARQARAAGFTHHGKYFGVPIWIGDLDSFSPVVAAKWAPMEAVMTLFHHIEATLHALRYPDHPPVFQFWIGQLIDIEDKA
;
A
#
# COMPACT_ATOMS: atom_id res chain seq x y z
N MET A 1 -12.53 3.70 13.66
CA MET A 1 -12.54 2.28 13.25
C MET A 1 -11.43 1.54 13.97
N LEU A 2 -11.69 0.34 14.50
CA LEU A 2 -10.67 -0.44 15.22
C LEU A 2 -9.48 -0.72 14.29
N GLY A 3 -8.27 -0.33 14.68
CA GLY A 3 -7.06 -0.56 13.89
C GLY A 3 -6.94 0.29 12.62
N TYR A 4 -7.68 1.40 12.51
CA TYR A 4 -7.48 2.37 11.43
C TYR A 4 -6.33 3.31 11.77
N MET A 5 -5.35 3.41 10.87
CA MET A 5 -4.22 4.35 10.98
C MET A 5 -4.61 5.68 10.35
N THR A 6 -4.56 6.76 11.12
CA THR A 6 -4.89 8.11 10.65
C THR A 6 -3.76 8.71 9.80
N ALA A 7 -4.08 9.74 9.01
CA ALA A 7 -3.09 10.51 8.24
C ALA A 7 -1.92 11.02 9.11
N ARG A 8 -2.24 11.52 10.31
CA ARG A 8 -1.25 11.99 11.29
C ARG A 8 -0.31 10.88 11.77
N GLN A 9 -0.87 9.70 12.08
CA GLN A 9 -0.08 8.54 12.50
C GLN A 9 0.80 8.03 11.36
N ALA A 10 0.25 7.97 10.14
CA ALA A 10 0.99 7.54 8.96
C ALA A 10 2.17 8.49 8.66
N ARG A 11 1.95 9.81 8.72
CA ARG A 11 3.03 10.80 8.58
C ARG A 11 4.11 10.64 9.65
N ALA A 12 3.71 10.43 10.91
CA ALA A 12 4.66 10.20 12.01
C ALA A 12 5.46 8.90 11.82
N ALA A 13 4.91 7.91 11.12
CA ALA A 13 5.57 6.66 10.76
C ALA A 13 6.40 6.73 9.46
N GLY A 14 6.48 7.89 8.81
CA GLY A 14 7.29 8.10 7.60
C GLY A 14 6.56 7.89 6.26
N PHE A 15 5.25 7.64 6.27
CA PHE A 15 4.46 7.60 5.04
C PHE A 15 4.25 9.00 4.48
N THR A 16 4.21 9.13 3.15
CA THR A 16 4.15 10.42 2.46
C THR A 16 2.92 10.58 1.59
N HIS A 17 2.37 9.49 1.07
CA HIS A 17 1.25 9.49 0.14
C HIS A 17 0.12 8.54 0.58
N HIS A 18 -1.09 8.86 0.16
CA HIS A 18 -2.15 7.87 0.04
C HIS A 18 -1.90 6.98 -1.18
N GLY A 19 -2.42 5.76 -1.17
CA GLY A 19 -2.40 4.90 -2.34
C GLY A 19 -3.54 3.88 -2.34
N LYS A 20 -3.54 3.03 -3.37
CA LYS A 20 -4.46 1.90 -3.51
C LYS A 20 -3.76 0.67 -4.06
N TYR A 21 -4.21 -0.50 -3.61
CA TYR A 21 -3.79 -1.79 -4.12
C TYR A 21 -5.01 -2.69 -4.33
N PHE A 22 -5.42 -2.92 -5.58
CA PHE A 22 -6.67 -3.62 -5.92
C PHE A 22 -7.91 -3.14 -5.13
N GLY A 23 -8.01 -1.82 -4.92
CA GLY A 23 -9.10 -1.20 -4.15
C GLY A 23 -8.87 -1.14 -2.63
N VAL A 24 -7.88 -1.85 -2.10
CA VAL A 24 -7.44 -1.71 -0.70
C VAL A 24 -6.78 -0.35 -0.51
N PRO A 25 -7.27 0.51 0.40
CA PRO A 25 -6.63 1.78 0.69
C PRO A 25 -5.33 1.54 1.48
N ILE A 26 -4.24 2.12 0.99
CA ILE A 26 -2.90 1.98 1.58
C ILE A 26 -2.26 3.36 1.85
N TRP A 27 -1.25 3.35 2.71
CA TRP A 27 -0.25 4.40 2.89
C TRP A 27 1.01 3.99 2.14
N ILE A 28 1.67 4.93 1.47
CA ILE A 28 2.93 4.70 0.76
C ILE A 28 3.96 5.73 1.22
N GLY A 29 5.18 5.26 1.47
CA GLY A 29 6.34 6.07 1.82
C GLY A 29 7.55 5.67 1.00
N ASP A 30 8.59 6.49 1.09
CA ASP A 30 9.90 6.22 0.46
C ASP A 30 9.82 5.89 -1.04
N LEU A 31 9.10 6.72 -1.80
CA LEU A 31 8.84 6.48 -3.24
C LEU A 31 10.09 6.52 -4.13
N ASP A 32 11.13 7.23 -3.69
CA ASP A 32 12.39 7.36 -4.44
C ASP A 32 13.35 6.20 -4.18
N SER A 33 13.00 5.31 -3.24
CA SER A 33 13.77 4.12 -2.91
C SER A 33 13.40 2.94 -3.81
N PHE A 34 14.36 2.02 -3.97
CA PHE A 34 14.12 0.75 -4.66
C PHE A 34 13.08 -0.13 -3.93
N SER A 35 12.77 0.17 -2.66
CA SER A 35 11.84 -0.61 -1.86
C SER A 35 10.88 0.34 -1.11
N PRO A 36 9.82 0.82 -1.78
CA PRO A 36 8.83 1.68 -1.15
C PRO A 36 8.16 0.94 0.00
N VAL A 37 7.89 1.67 1.07
CA VAL A 37 7.18 1.12 2.24
C VAL A 37 5.68 1.31 2.05
N VAL A 38 4.92 0.23 2.31
CA VAL A 38 3.47 0.21 2.11
C VAL A 38 2.79 -0.43 3.32
N ALA A 39 1.65 0.13 3.73
CA ALA A 39 0.79 -0.44 4.77
C ALA A 39 -0.68 -0.18 4.45
N ALA A 40 -1.59 -1.09 4.81
CA ALA A 40 -3.02 -0.83 4.70
C ALA A 40 -3.46 0.24 5.69
N LYS A 41 -4.44 1.07 5.30
CA LYS A 41 -4.98 2.09 6.22
C LYS A 41 -5.74 1.48 7.40
N TRP A 42 -6.22 0.24 7.24
CA TRP A 42 -7.05 -0.44 8.21
C TRP A 42 -6.54 -1.86 8.44
N ALA A 43 -6.27 -2.24 9.69
CA ALA A 43 -5.63 -3.51 10.01
C ALA A 43 -6.30 -4.77 9.39
N PRO A 44 -7.64 -4.92 9.36
CA PRO A 44 -8.28 -6.04 8.67
C PRO A 44 -8.03 -6.10 7.15
N MET A 45 -7.72 -4.95 6.52
CA MET A 45 -7.39 -4.91 5.10
C MET A 45 -5.99 -5.47 4.79
N GLU A 46 -5.13 -5.67 5.79
CA GLU A 46 -3.85 -6.37 5.61
C GLU A 46 -4.06 -7.80 5.14
N ALA A 47 -5.10 -8.48 5.65
CA ALA A 47 -5.43 -9.83 5.21
C ALA A 47 -5.90 -9.86 3.75
N VAL A 48 -6.69 -8.86 3.35
CA VAL A 48 -7.17 -8.70 1.97
C VAL A 48 -6.00 -8.37 1.02
N MET A 49 -5.12 -7.47 1.44
CA MET A 49 -3.89 -7.13 0.71
C MET A 49 -2.96 -8.35 0.57
N THR A 50 -2.79 -9.14 1.62
CA THR A 50 -1.99 -10.38 1.59
C THR A 50 -2.55 -11.39 0.59
N LEU A 51 -3.88 -11.57 0.56
CA LEU A 51 -4.53 -12.41 -0.45
C LEU A 51 -4.23 -11.91 -1.87
N PHE A 52 -4.36 -10.60 -2.12
CA PHE A 52 -4.06 -10.04 -3.43
C PHE A 52 -2.59 -10.17 -3.82
N HIS A 53 -1.64 -10.05 -2.89
CA HIS A 53 -0.24 -10.34 -3.17
C HIS A 53 -0.04 -11.76 -3.69
N HIS A 54 -0.73 -12.75 -3.10
CA HIS A 54 -0.59 -14.14 -3.53
C HIS A 54 -1.21 -14.36 -4.92
N ILE A 55 -2.35 -13.72 -5.19
CA ILE A 55 -3.01 -13.77 -6.49
C ILE A 55 -2.13 -13.10 -7.57
N GLU A 56 -1.64 -11.88 -7.33
CA GLU A 56 -0.79 -11.15 -8.27
C GLU A 56 0.52 -11.91 -8.52
N ALA A 57 1.19 -12.40 -7.47
CA ALA A 57 2.43 -13.16 -7.62
C ALA A 57 2.23 -14.44 -8.46
N THR A 58 1.11 -15.14 -8.25
CA THR A 58 0.79 -16.36 -9.03
C THR A 58 0.49 -16.03 -10.48
N LEU A 59 -0.37 -15.03 -10.74
CA LEU A 59 -0.75 -14.65 -12.10
C LEU A 59 0.42 -14.01 -12.87
N HIS A 60 1.25 -13.21 -12.20
CA HIS A 60 2.42 -12.59 -12.81
C HIS A 60 3.45 -13.63 -13.22
N ALA A 61 3.73 -14.62 -12.37
CA ALA A 61 4.64 -15.72 -12.71
C ALA A 61 4.15 -16.55 -13.91
N LEU A 62 2.84 -16.74 -14.06
CA LEU A 62 2.26 -17.42 -15.22
C LEU A 62 2.29 -16.58 -16.50
N ARG A 63 2.08 -15.27 -16.38
CA ARG A 63 1.97 -14.36 -17.54
C ARG A 63 3.34 -13.87 -18.04
N TYR A 64 4.29 -13.69 -17.12
CA TYR A 64 5.62 -13.10 -17.34
C TYR A 64 6.69 -13.91 -16.58
N PRO A 65 6.98 -15.15 -17.00
CA PRO A 65 7.87 -16.06 -16.27
C PRO A 65 9.32 -15.56 -16.17
N ASP A 66 9.77 -14.74 -17.13
CA ASP A 66 11.15 -14.23 -17.16
C ASP A 66 11.32 -12.89 -16.44
N HIS A 67 10.24 -12.31 -15.90
CA HIS A 67 10.28 -11.04 -15.20
C HIS A 67 10.37 -11.25 -13.68
N PRO A 68 11.11 -10.38 -12.96
CA PRO A 68 11.13 -10.44 -11.50
C PRO A 68 9.71 -10.20 -10.93
N PRO A 69 9.36 -10.81 -9.79
CA PRO A 69 8.11 -10.53 -9.11
C PRO A 69 8.03 -9.05 -8.73
N VAL A 70 6.91 -8.41 -9.06
CA VAL A 70 6.63 -7.02 -8.71
C VAL A 70 5.20 -6.91 -8.20
N PHE A 71 4.97 -5.94 -7.32
CA PHE A 71 3.63 -5.54 -6.88
C PHE A 71 3.33 -4.14 -7.41
N GLN A 72 2.16 -3.96 -8.02
CA GLN A 72 1.81 -2.70 -8.64
C GLN A 72 0.88 -1.89 -7.74
N PHE A 73 1.42 -0.83 -7.13
CA PHE A 73 0.66 0.10 -6.28
C PHE A 73 0.25 1.35 -7.05
N TRP A 74 -0.98 1.80 -6.84
CA TRP A 74 -1.41 3.12 -7.31
C TRP A 74 -1.03 4.17 -6.27
N ILE A 75 -0.17 5.11 -6.66
CA ILE A 75 0.23 6.27 -5.87
C ILE A 75 -0.82 7.37 -6.02
N GLY A 76 -1.37 7.81 -4.89
CA GLY A 76 -2.35 8.88 -4.80
C GLY A 76 -1.75 10.21 -4.33
N GLN A 77 -2.59 11.04 -3.72
CA GLN A 77 -2.20 12.36 -3.23
C GLN A 77 -1.26 12.29 -2.03
N LEU A 78 -0.49 13.37 -1.81
CA LEU A 78 0.28 13.59 -0.59
C LEU A 78 -0.65 13.60 0.63
N ILE A 79 -0.16 13.07 1.75
CA ILE A 79 -0.90 13.11 3.01
C ILE A 79 -0.90 14.54 3.56
N ASP A 80 -2.07 15.15 3.66
CA ASP A 80 -2.25 16.43 4.36
C ASP A 80 -2.47 16.17 5.87
N ILE A 81 -1.95 17.06 6.71
CA ILE A 81 -2.10 16.97 8.18
C ILE A 81 -3.46 17.54 8.62
N GLU A 82 -4.12 18.30 7.74
CA GLU A 82 -5.48 18.81 7.95
C GLU A 82 -6.59 17.78 7.72
N ASP A 83 -6.25 16.58 7.24
CA ASP A 83 -7.21 15.49 7.03
C ASP A 83 -7.87 15.11 8.36
N LYS A 84 -9.10 15.62 8.55
CA LYS A 84 -9.88 15.44 9.77
C LYS A 84 -10.21 13.96 9.96
N ALA A 85 -9.94 13.49 11.17
CA ALA A 85 -10.19 12.12 11.62
C ALA A 85 -11.67 11.74 11.55
#